data_AF-A0A1F1T7T9-F1
#
_entry.id   AF-A0A1F1T7T9-F1
#
_cell.length_a   1.000
_cell.length_b   1.000
_cell.length_c   1.000
_cell.angle_alpha   90.00
_cell.angle_beta   90.00
_cell.angle_gamma   90.00
#
_symmetry.space_group_name_H-M   'P 1'
#
loop_
_entity.id
_entity.type
_entity.pdbx_description
1 polymer ?
#
loop_
_entity_poly.entity_id
_entity_poly.type
_entity_poly.pdbx_seq_one_letter_code
_entity_poly.pdbx_strand_id
1 'polypeptide(L)'
;DDDAAAGLLLALREPVREVFASDSFAARPYADAPTVRALFEDFLAHPRRHDPERFWRLLNLELWLRDAVDADAAPAGPATAVDEAPTAPAPAKPDHEPNPGKELDLVSAEDGRRYRRFPVQTGLVDRDTDLQAYLRGEIEDFFRDLPADAMPQDAPWHFSVSEKIVAITQGRSYYTWEVRPSVAARVLSRLVTRTPAGIGLGDPTTMQLAIQEAGLPRIVLSAAAGAAGKVAGKRGVFYNVVGGNVRAIDGPTTYSTFPANVSAKLPPAEPDRVAAEVSAMIRAADIPAWAKASFAGTVVMDANDIGRNALGKDTAASAAVLEAAFADNPLGQGRERTPLAVVVRMD
;
A
#
# COMPACT_ATOMS: atom_id res chain seq x y z
N ASP A 1 13.32 -8.40 31.88
CA ASP A 1 14.39 -7.64 31.22
C ASP A 1 14.15 -7.79 29.74
N ASP A 2 13.30 -6.91 29.21
CA ASP A 2 12.65 -7.10 27.91
C ASP A 2 13.68 -7.02 26.76
N ASP A 3 14.76 -6.26 26.97
CA ASP A 3 15.90 -6.18 26.05
C ASP A 3 16.64 -7.52 25.91
N ALA A 4 16.78 -8.28 27.00
CA ALA A 4 17.38 -9.60 26.97
C ALA A 4 16.47 -10.63 26.27
N ALA A 5 15.16 -10.54 26.52
CA ALA A 5 14.16 -11.41 25.87
C ALA A 5 14.05 -11.15 24.36
N ALA A 6 14.08 -9.89 23.94
CA ALA A 6 14.11 -9.51 22.54
C ALA A 6 15.41 -9.94 21.86
N GLY A 7 16.57 -9.72 22.52
CA GLY A 7 17.88 -10.13 22.00
C GLY A 7 17.98 -11.62 21.72
N LEU A 8 17.40 -12.46 22.59
CA LEU A 8 17.39 -13.91 22.41
C LEU A 8 16.48 -14.35 21.25
N LEU A 9 15.31 -13.72 21.04
CA LEU A 9 14.46 -13.99 19.87
C LEU A 9 15.15 -13.61 18.56
N LEU A 10 15.86 -12.49 18.53
CA LEU A 10 16.63 -12.06 17.35
C LEU A 10 17.75 -13.05 17.02
N ALA A 11 18.40 -13.61 18.05
CA ALA A 11 19.40 -14.65 17.89
C ALA A 11 18.80 -15.97 17.36
N LEU A 12 17.57 -16.30 17.77
CA LEU A 12 16.83 -17.51 17.38
C LEU A 12 15.85 -17.29 16.21
N ARG A 13 16.01 -16.23 15.42
CA ARG A 13 15.04 -15.82 14.39
C ARG A 13 14.68 -16.93 13.39
N GLU A 14 15.64 -17.73 12.92
CA GLU A 14 15.37 -18.79 11.94
C GLU A 14 14.60 -19.97 12.57
N PRO A 15 15.03 -20.55 13.71
CA PRO A 15 14.23 -21.54 14.42
C PRO A 15 12.80 -21.08 14.76
N VAL A 16 12.63 -19.82 15.16
CA VAL A 16 11.31 -19.28 15.51
C VAL A 16 10.43 -19.08 14.27
N ARG A 17 11.02 -18.62 13.16
CA ARG A 17 10.34 -18.56 11.85
C ARG A 17 9.84 -19.93 11.42
N GLU A 18 10.68 -20.96 11.50
CA GLU A 18 10.32 -22.33 11.14
C GLU A 18 9.14 -22.84 11.98
N VAL A 19 9.13 -22.54 13.29
CA VAL A 19 8.00 -22.91 14.16
C VAL A 19 6.71 -22.22 13.73
N PHE A 20 6.74 -20.89 13.52
CA PHE A 20 5.55 -20.14 13.12
C PHE A 20 5.10 -20.38 11.66
N ALA A 21 5.97 -20.93 10.82
CA ALA A 21 5.67 -21.32 9.44
C ALA A 21 5.18 -22.76 9.29
N SER A 22 5.14 -23.56 10.36
CA SER A 22 4.77 -24.98 10.25
C SER A 22 3.27 -25.20 10.05
N ASP A 23 2.92 -26.33 9.44
CA ASP A 23 1.54 -26.80 9.33
C ASP A 23 0.90 -27.04 10.71
N SER A 24 1.68 -27.51 11.68
CA SER A 24 1.19 -27.75 13.05
C SER A 24 0.74 -26.45 13.71
N PHE A 25 1.47 -25.35 13.51
CA PHE A 25 1.14 -24.06 14.06
C PHE A 25 -0.04 -23.43 13.30
N ALA A 26 -0.06 -23.56 11.97
CA ALA A 26 -1.16 -23.08 11.12
C ALA A 26 -2.50 -23.78 11.41
N ALA A 27 -2.47 -25.04 11.86
CA ALA A 27 -3.66 -25.80 12.22
C ALA A 27 -4.25 -25.43 13.59
N ARG A 28 -3.56 -24.60 14.41
CA ARG A 28 -4.02 -24.26 15.76
C ARG A 28 -5.23 -23.31 15.72
N PRO A 29 -6.36 -23.63 16.36
CA PRO A 29 -7.57 -22.81 16.30
C PRO A 29 -7.45 -21.46 17.04
N TYR A 30 -6.43 -21.30 17.90
CA TYR A 30 -6.20 -20.09 18.69
C TYR A 30 -5.14 -19.16 18.09
N ALA A 31 -4.48 -19.55 17.00
CA ALA A 31 -3.43 -18.77 16.37
C ALA A 31 -3.83 -18.41 14.93
N ASP A 32 -3.84 -17.11 14.63
CA ASP A 32 -3.85 -16.64 13.25
C ASP A 32 -2.40 -16.64 12.75
N ALA A 33 -1.94 -17.79 12.25
CA ALA A 33 -0.54 -18.01 11.87
C ALA A 33 0.01 -16.96 10.88
N PRO A 34 -0.73 -16.55 9.82
CA PRO A 34 -0.35 -15.41 8.98
C PRO A 34 -0.06 -14.13 9.78
N THR A 35 -0.94 -13.77 10.72
CA THR A 35 -0.77 -12.57 11.56
C THR A 35 0.40 -12.70 12.53
N VAL A 36 0.59 -13.87 13.16
CA VAL A 36 1.73 -14.10 14.07
C VAL A 36 3.07 -13.99 13.34
N ARG A 37 3.17 -14.59 12.15
CA ARG A 37 4.36 -14.49 11.31
C ARG A 37 4.64 -13.04 10.90
N ALA A 38 3.60 -12.33 10.46
CA ALA A 38 3.67 -10.91 10.12
C ALA A 38 4.19 -10.05 11.28
N LEU A 39 3.63 -10.25 12.47
CA LEU A 39 4.07 -9.58 13.69
C LEU A 39 5.53 -9.92 14.03
N PHE A 40 5.93 -11.18 13.83
CA PHE A 40 7.30 -11.59 14.11
C PHE A 40 8.29 -10.93 13.13
N GLU A 41 7.98 -10.85 11.84
CA GLU A 41 8.82 -10.12 10.87
C GLU A 41 8.92 -8.63 11.19
N ASP A 42 7.81 -7.98 11.57
CA ASP A 42 7.85 -6.57 11.98
C ASP A 42 8.62 -6.38 13.30
N PHE A 43 8.59 -7.35 14.22
CA PHE A 43 9.47 -7.37 15.39
C PHE A 43 10.94 -7.52 15.02
N LEU A 44 11.29 -8.39 14.07
CA LEU A 44 12.67 -8.53 13.61
C LEU A 44 13.21 -7.24 12.98
N ALA A 45 12.37 -6.52 12.23
CA ALA A 45 12.71 -5.23 11.64
C ALA A 45 12.71 -4.08 12.67
N HIS A 46 11.79 -4.10 13.63
CA HIS A 46 11.57 -3.04 14.61
C HIS A 46 11.44 -3.60 16.05
N PRO A 47 12.52 -4.12 16.68
CA PRO A 47 12.42 -4.87 17.94
C PRO A 47 11.81 -4.10 19.11
N ARG A 48 11.94 -2.77 19.09
CA ARG A 48 11.40 -1.87 20.13
C ARG A 48 9.91 -1.56 20.00
N ARG A 49 9.26 -1.93 18.89
CA ARG A 49 7.83 -1.67 18.64
C ARG A 49 6.92 -2.76 19.20
N HIS A 50 7.48 -3.90 19.61
CA HIS A 50 6.71 -5.07 20.04
C HIS A 50 7.13 -5.55 21.42
N ASP A 51 6.18 -6.18 22.11
CA ASP A 51 6.43 -6.90 23.35
C ASP A 51 7.00 -8.31 23.01
N PRO A 52 8.28 -8.58 23.28
CA PRO A 52 8.91 -9.86 22.94
C PRO A 52 8.28 -11.04 23.70
N GLU A 53 7.64 -10.81 24.86
CA GLU A 53 7.02 -11.88 25.63
C GLU A 53 5.89 -12.58 24.87
N ARG A 54 5.23 -11.88 23.93
CA ARG A 54 4.17 -12.48 23.11
C ARG A 54 4.69 -13.60 22.22
N PHE A 55 5.81 -13.37 21.56
CA PHE A 55 6.44 -14.38 20.71
C PHE A 55 6.98 -15.52 21.56
N TRP A 56 7.57 -15.23 22.72
CA TRP A 56 7.98 -16.26 23.67
C TRP A 56 6.82 -17.12 24.16
N ARG A 57 5.68 -16.52 24.50
CA ARG A 57 4.49 -17.28 24.95
C ARG A 57 3.96 -18.19 23.85
N LEU A 58 3.86 -17.69 22.62
CA LEU A 58 3.39 -18.46 21.47
C LEU A 58 4.37 -19.58 21.11
N LEU A 59 5.67 -19.27 21.08
CA LEU A 59 6.74 -20.23 20.81
C LEU A 59 6.75 -21.34 21.86
N ASN A 60 6.77 -21.00 23.15
CA ASN A 60 6.79 -21.99 24.22
C ASN A 60 5.52 -22.84 24.24
N LEU A 61 4.35 -22.25 24.00
CA LEU A 61 3.10 -22.99 23.91
C LEU A 61 3.14 -23.98 22.74
N GLU A 62 3.58 -23.56 21.55
CA GLU A 62 3.68 -24.43 20.39
C GLU A 62 4.70 -25.54 20.59
N LEU A 63 5.88 -25.24 21.14
CA LEU A 63 6.90 -26.25 21.45
C LEU A 63 6.37 -27.26 22.48
N TRP A 64 5.67 -26.80 23.52
CA TRP A 64 5.05 -27.69 24.50
C TRP A 64 3.95 -28.56 23.89
N LEU A 65 3.12 -28.03 22.99
CA LEU A 65 2.09 -28.83 22.33
C LEU A 65 2.69 -29.88 21.40
N ARG A 66 3.76 -29.55 20.66
CA ARG A 66 4.46 -30.53 19.84
C ARG A 66 5.04 -31.68 20.65
N ASP A 67 5.59 -31.36 21.82
CA ASP A 67 6.24 -32.34 22.71
C ASP A 67 5.24 -33.13 23.57
N ALA A 68 4.21 -32.49 24.11
CA ALA A 68 3.31 -33.09 25.09
C ALA A 68 1.97 -33.59 24.52
N VAL A 69 1.55 -33.06 23.36
CA VAL A 69 0.24 -33.37 22.76
C VAL A 69 0.40 -34.10 21.43
N ASP A 70 1.30 -33.62 20.57
CA ASP A 70 1.47 -34.17 19.22
C ASP A 70 2.56 -35.26 19.14
N ALA A 71 3.17 -35.66 20.26
CA ALA A 71 4.30 -36.61 20.28
C ALA A 71 4.02 -38.00 19.66
N ASP A 72 2.75 -38.42 19.60
CA ASP A 72 2.32 -39.67 18.96
C ASP A 72 1.80 -39.47 17.52
N ALA A 73 1.73 -38.23 17.03
CA ALA A 73 1.42 -37.94 15.64
C ALA A 73 2.68 -38.17 14.79
N ALA A 74 2.57 -39.05 13.78
CA ALA A 74 3.64 -39.25 12.80
C ALA A 74 4.17 -37.88 12.31
N PRO A 75 5.50 -37.71 12.13
CA PRO A 75 6.05 -36.43 11.74
C PRO A 75 5.33 -35.97 10.48
N ALA A 76 4.62 -34.85 10.59
CA ALA A 76 4.18 -34.12 9.41
C ALA A 76 5.44 -33.92 8.57
N GLY A 77 5.42 -34.44 7.34
CA GLY A 77 6.55 -34.32 6.43
C GLY A 77 6.95 -32.84 6.28
N PRO A 78 8.16 -32.55 5.75
CA PRO A 78 8.54 -31.18 5.45
C PRO A 78 7.38 -30.51 4.73
N ALA A 79 6.90 -29.40 5.31
CA ALA A 79 5.76 -28.66 4.82
C ALA A 79 5.90 -28.55 3.31
N THR A 80 4.94 -29.10 2.56
CA THR A 80 4.80 -28.73 1.17
C THR A 80 4.52 -27.24 1.21
N ALA A 81 5.55 -26.45 0.88
CA ALA A 81 5.46 -25.01 0.79
C ALA A 81 4.16 -24.69 0.06
N VAL A 82 3.17 -24.19 0.80
CA VAL A 82 2.07 -23.45 0.21
C VAL A 82 2.80 -22.36 -0.54
N ASP A 83 2.72 -22.42 -1.87
CA ASP A 83 3.52 -21.68 -2.84
C ASP A 83 3.62 -20.21 -2.40
N GLU A 84 4.63 -19.91 -1.57
CA GLU A 84 4.91 -18.58 -1.09
C GLU A 84 5.48 -17.88 -2.31
N ALA A 85 4.66 -17.02 -2.90
CA ALA A 85 5.10 -16.10 -3.94
C ALA A 85 6.49 -15.56 -3.53
N PRO A 86 7.51 -15.73 -4.40
CA PRO A 86 8.91 -15.63 -4.00
C PRO A 86 9.16 -14.39 -3.13
N THR A 87 9.71 -14.61 -1.95
CA THR A 87 9.99 -13.59 -0.91
C THR A 87 11.13 -12.64 -1.30
N ALA A 88 11.79 -12.84 -2.44
CA ALA A 88 12.83 -11.97 -2.94
C ALA A 88 12.23 -10.75 -3.69
N PRO A 89 12.68 -9.51 -3.41
CA PRO A 89 12.29 -8.34 -4.20
C PRO A 89 12.62 -8.55 -5.69
N ALA A 90 11.89 -7.88 -6.58
CA ALA A 90 12.25 -7.88 -8.00
C ALA A 90 13.69 -7.40 -8.18
N PRO A 91 14.43 -7.92 -9.18
CA PRO A 91 15.78 -7.47 -9.46
C PRO A 91 15.81 -5.97 -9.70
N ALA A 92 16.95 -5.34 -9.39
CA ALA A 92 17.15 -3.94 -9.70
C ALA A 92 17.04 -3.74 -11.22
N LYS A 93 16.33 -2.69 -11.64
CA LYS A 93 16.23 -2.29 -13.06
C LYS A 93 16.59 -0.81 -13.21
N PRO A 94 17.09 -0.38 -14.37
CA PRO A 94 17.18 1.05 -14.69
C PRO A 94 15.79 1.70 -14.74
N ASP A 95 15.69 2.96 -14.34
CA ASP A 95 14.41 3.68 -14.31
C ASP A 95 13.88 4.06 -15.70
N HIS A 96 14.76 4.05 -16.70
CA HIS A 96 14.42 4.28 -18.10
C HIS A 96 13.95 3.01 -18.83
N GLU A 97 13.84 1.87 -18.14
CA GLU A 97 13.34 0.60 -18.68
C GLU A 97 11.94 0.26 -18.11
N PRO A 98 11.09 -0.47 -18.88
CA PRO A 98 9.78 -0.88 -18.39
C PRO A 98 9.88 -1.95 -17.30
N ASN A 99 8.80 -2.08 -16.51
CA ASN A 99 8.62 -3.25 -15.66
C ASN A 99 8.38 -4.53 -16.50
N PRO A 100 8.68 -5.72 -15.97
CA PRO A 100 8.43 -6.98 -16.68
C PRO A 100 6.98 -7.11 -17.19
N GLY A 101 6.82 -7.34 -18.50
CA GLY A 101 5.51 -7.48 -19.13
C GLY A 101 4.71 -6.18 -19.30
N LYS A 102 5.35 -5.02 -19.11
CA LYS A 102 4.76 -3.69 -19.34
C LYS A 102 5.51 -2.96 -20.46
N GLU A 103 4.86 -1.95 -21.03
CA GLU A 103 5.42 -1.10 -22.09
C GLU A 103 5.62 0.33 -21.57
N LEU A 104 6.68 1.01 -22.01
CA LEU A 104 6.88 2.42 -21.65
C LEU A 104 5.88 3.32 -22.39
N ASP A 105 5.64 3.02 -23.66
CA ASP A 105 4.85 3.87 -24.55
C ASP A 105 3.39 3.40 -24.62
N LEU A 106 2.46 4.34 -24.49
CA LEU A 106 1.03 4.12 -24.68
C LEU A 106 0.41 5.28 -25.45
N VAL A 107 -0.54 4.99 -26.33
CA VAL A 107 -1.40 6.00 -26.95
C VAL A 107 -2.66 6.13 -26.10
N SER A 108 -2.86 7.31 -25.54
CA SER A 108 -4.01 7.60 -24.69
C SER A 108 -5.29 7.61 -25.53
N ALA A 109 -6.30 6.86 -25.07
CA ALA A 109 -7.62 6.83 -25.71
C ALA A 109 -8.44 8.11 -25.46
N GLU A 110 -8.03 8.95 -24.51
CA GLU A 110 -8.74 10.17 -24.12
C GLU A 110 -8.41 11.35 -25.06
N ASP A 111 -7.13 11.49 -25.44
CA ASP A 111 -6.63 12.63 -26.22
C ASP A 111 -5.85 12.22 -27.49
N GLY A 112 -5.69 10.91 -27.75
CA GLY A 112 -4.98 10.38 -28.91
C GLY A 112 -3.46 10.60 -28.89
N ARG A 113 -2.90 11.11 -27.79
CA ARG A 113 -1.47 11.45 -27.69
C ARG A 113 -0.65 10.25 -27.22
N ARG A 114 0.61 10.19 -27.64
CA ARG A 114 1.57 9.19 -27.17
C ARG A 114 2.23 9.67 -25.88
N TYR A 115 2.23 8.81 -24.87
CA TYR A 115 2.89 9.03 -23.60
C TYR A 115 3.98 7.98 -23.39
N ARG A 116 5.18 8.42 -23.02
CA ARG A 116 6.27 7.57 -22.53
C ARG A 116 6.34 7.65 -21.03
N ARG A 117 6.31 6.52 -20.34
CA ARG A 117 6.11 6.45 -18.88
C ARG A 117 7.22 5.63 -18.27
N PHE A 118 8.13 6.30 -17.59
CA PHE A 118 9.28 5.69 -16.95
C PHE A 118 8.94 5.32 -15.50
N PRO A 119 8.70 4.03 -15.18
CA PRO A 119 8.46 3.62 -13.80
C PRO A 119 9.78 3.65 -13.02
N VAL A 120 9.86 4.50 -12.00
CA VAL A 120 11.08 4.71 -11.20
C VAL A 120 11.07 3.72 -10.05
N GLN A 121 12.10 2.88 -9.94
CA GLN A 121 12.24 1.87 -8.91
C GLN A 121 12.91 2.47 -7.69
N THR A 122 12.24 2.42 -6.54
CA THR A 122 12.67 3.17 -5.35
C THR A 122 13.00 2.26 -4.17
N GLY A 123 13.57 2.87 -3.13
CA GLY A 123 13.66 2.28 -1.79
C GLY A 123 12.29 2.03 -1.15
N LEU A 124 12.31 1.42 0.03
CA LEU A 124 11.12 1.34 0.89
C LEU A 124 10.95 2.66 1.64
N VAL A 125 9.69 3.07 1.83
CA VAL A 125 9.32 4.22 2.65
C VAL A 125 8.54 3.76 3.87
N ASP A 126 8.67 4.51 4.95
CA ASP A 126 7.89 4.33 6.17
C ASP A 126 7.26 5.66 6.62
N ARG A 127 6.63 5.63 7.81
CA ARG A 127 5.95 6.80 8.37
C ARG A 127 6.88 7.92 8.83
N ASP A 128 8.17 7.61 9.01
CA ASP A 128 9.18 8.54 9.51
C ASP A 128 9.99 9.16 8.34
N THR A 129 9.73 8.71 7.11
CA THR A 129 10.34 9.20 5.88
C THR A 129 9.81 10.59 5.52
N ASP A 130 10.72 11.56 5.35
CA ASP A 130 10.39 12.87 4.76
C ASP A 130 10.12 12.70 3.26
N LEU A 131 8.85 12.79 2.87
CA LEU A 131 8.40 12.61 1.50
C LEU A 131 9.10 13.57 0.51
N GLN A 132 9.31 14.83 0.88
CA GLN A 132 9.87 15.82 -0.05
C GLN A 132 11.36 15.57 -0.27
N ALA A 133 12.11 15.29 0.80
CA ALA A 133 13.52 14.95 0.71
C ALA A 133 13.73 13.62 -0.06
N TYR A 134 12.87 12.64 0.20
CA TYR A 134 12.89 11.36 -0.49
C TYR A 134 12.65 11.53 -2.00
N LEU A 135 11.52 12.14 -2.39
CA LEU A 135 11.18 12.33 -3.81
C LEU A 135 12.18 13.21 -4.55
N ARG A 136 12.82 14.17 -3.86
CA ARG A 136 13.91 14.98 -4.42
C ARG A 136 15.10 14.10 -4.84
N GLY A 137 15.53 13.20 -3.96
CA GLY A 137 16.63 12.28 -4.27
C GLY A 137 16.29 11.42 -5.50
N GLU A 138 15.11 10.80 -5.49
CA GLU A 138 14.66 9.92 -6.58
C GLU A 138 14.58 10.65 -7.93
N ILE A 139 14.10 11.90 -7.98
CA ILE A 139 14.01 12.64 -9.25
C ILE A 139 15.37 13.16 -9.73
N GLU A 140 16.26 13.56 -8.82
CA GLU A 140 17.63 13.98 -9.15
C GLU A 140 18.45 12.80 -9.67
N ASP A 141 18.33 11.63 -9.04
CA ASP A 141 18.96 10.38 -9.50
C ASP A 141 18.41 9.95 -10.87
N PHE A 142 17.09 9.99 -11.07
CA PHE A 142 16.46 9.70 -12.36
C PHE A 142 17.08 10.52 -13.50
N PHE A 143 17.18 11.84 -13.34
CA PHE A 143 17.72 12.71 -14.40
C PHE A 143 19.24 12.60 -14.57
N ARG A 144 19.97 12.17 -13.53
CA ARG A 144 21.41 11.89 -13.63
C ARG A 144 21.68 10.67 -14.52
N ASP A 145 20.85 9.65 -14.37
CA ASP A 145 21.03 8.35 -15.04
C ASP A 145 20.23 8.23 -16.35
N LEU A 146 19.44 9.26 -16.71
CA LEU A 146 18.62 9.29 -17.91
C LEU A 146 19.50 9.36 -19.18
N PRO A 147 19.36 8.43 -20.15
CA PRO A 147 20.02 8.54 -21.44
C PRO A 147 19.58 9.81 -22.18
N ALA A 148 20.52 10.46 -22.87
CA ALA A 148 20.29 11.75 -23.53
C ALA A 148 19.18 11.73 -24.61
N ASP A 149 18.89 10.58 -25.18
CA ASP A 149 17.89 10.34 -26.22
C ASP A 149 16.58 9.71 -25.70
N ALA A 150 16.49 9.43 -24.39
CA ALA A 150 15.31 8.79 -23.80
C ALA A 150 14.07 9.70 -23.82
N MET A 151 14.28 11.01 -23.67
CA MET A 151 13.24 12.04 -23.55
C MET A 151 13.56 13.27 -24.40
N PRO A 152 12.64 13.76 -25.26
CA PRO A 152 12.83 15.02 -25.96
C PRO A 152 12.88 16.20 -24.97
N GLN A 153 13.80 17.14 -25.17
CA GLN A 153 14.04 18.20 -24.17
C GLN A 153 12.86 19.16 -23.97
N ASP A 154 12.14 19.46 -25.06
CA ASP A 154 10.99 20.37 -25.04
C ASP A 154 9.65 19.66 -24.76
N ALA A 155 9.67 18.32 -24.63
CA ALA A 155 8.46 17.54 -24.40
C ALA A 155 7.90 17.78 -22.99
N PRO A 156 6.62 18.19 -22.87
CA PRO A 156 6.00 18.36 -21.56
C PRO A 156 5.95 17.03 -20.80
N TRP A 157 6.32 17.06 -19.52
CA TRP A 157 6.31 15.88 -18.68
C TRP A 157 5.68 16.13 -17.32
N HIS A 158 5.07 15.08 -16.76
CA HIS A 158 4.45 15.08 -15.45
C HIS A 158 5.19 14.10 -14.53
N PHE A 159 5.19 14.41 -13.24
CA PHE A 159 5.63 13.48 -12.21
C PHE A 159 4.43 12.81 -11.56
N SER A 160 4.38 11.49 -11.56
CA SER A 160 3.33 10.71 -10.90
C SER A 160 3.88 10.10 -9.63
N VAL A 161 3.17 10.30 -8.52
CA VAL A 161 3.50 9.75 -7.20
C VAL A 161 2.34 8.86 -6.76
N SER A 162 2.64 7.62 -6.39
CA SER A 162 1.61 6.71 -5.90
C SER A 162 0.97 7.23 -4.62
N GLU A 163 -0.36 7.18 -4.59
CA GLU A 163 -1.20 7.34 -3.40
C GLU A 163 -0.64 6.59 -2.17
N LYS A 164 -0.09 5.40 -2.38
CA LYS A 164 0.34 4.51 -1.29
C LYS A 164 1.52 5.08 -0.52
N ILE A 165 2.53 5.60 -1.20
CA ILE A 165 3.70 6.18 -0.51
C ILE A 165 3.37 7.52 0.16
N VAL A 166 2.46 8.30 -0.44
CA VAL A 166 1.95 9.52 0.20
C VAL A 166 1.20 9.18 1.48
N ALA A 167 0.30 8.18 1.45
CA ALA A 167 -0.42 7.74 2.63
C ALA A 167 0.53 7.18 3.71
N ILE A 168 1.53 6.37 3.34
CA ILE A 168 2.49 5.81 4.29
C ILE A 168 3.28 6.93 5.01
N THR A 169 3.85 7.87 4.25
CA THR A 169 4.65 8.98 4.80
C THR A 169 3.82 9.97 5.61
N GLN A 170 2.52 10.08 5.34
CA GLN A 170 1.57 10.82 6.19
C GLN A 170 1.14 10.05 7.45
N GLY A 171 1.65 8.83 7.67
CA GLY A 171 1.27 7.98 8.80
C GLY A 171 -0.15 7.44 8.71
N ARG A 172 -0.68 7.28 7.48
CA ARG A 172 -2.07 6.90 7.18
C ARG A 172 -2.23 5.43 6.77
N SER A 173 -1.17 4.64 6.90
CA SER A 173 -1.19 3.17 6.81
C SER A 173 -1.04 2.59 8.22
N TYR A 174 -1.91 1.65 8.57
CA TYR A 174 -1.98 1.05 9.90
C TYR A 174 -2.03 -0.46 9.77
N TYR A 175 -1.26 -1.17 10.58
CA TYR A 175 -1.53 -2.57 10.79
C TYR A 175 -2.84 -2.75 11.56
N THR A 176 -3.56 -3.83 11.29
CA THR A 176 -4.88 -4.08 11.89
C THR A 176 -4.83 -4.11 13.43
N TRP A 177 -3.70 -4.52 14.02
CA TRP A 177 -3.49 -4.55 15.47
C TRP A 177 -3.17 -3.19 16.10
N GLU A 178 -2.77 -2.19 15.31
CA GLU A 178 -2.56 -0.82 15.79
C GLU A 178 -3.90 -0.10 16.02
N VAL A 179 -4.94 -0.55 15.32
CA VAL A 179 -6.28 0.02 15.44
C VAL A 179 -7.07 -0.75 16.49
N ARG A 180 -7.72 -0.03 17.40
CA ARG A 180 -8.63 -0.61 18.41
C ARG A 180 -10.08 -0.27 18.05
N PRO A 181 -10.82 -1.19 17.40
CA PRO A 181 -12.20 -0.93 17.04
C PRO A 181 -13.08 -0.65 18.27
N SER A 182 -13.81 0.46 18.23
CA SER A 182 -14.85 0.78 19.21
C SER A 182 -16.06 -0.13 19.06
N VAL A 183 -16.96 -0.12 20.06
CA VAL A 183 -18.25 -0.83 19.97
C VAL A 183 -19.05 -0.34 18.76
N ALA A 184 -19.05 0.98 18.52
CA ALA A 184 -19.71 1.57 17.37
C ALA A 184 -19.15 1.01 16.04
N ALA A 185 -17.82 0.96 15.89
CA ALA A 185 -17.18 0.41 14.70
C ALA A 185 -17.59 -1.05 14.44
N ARG A 186 -17.61 -1.89 15.50
CA ARG A 186 -18.02 -3.30 15.40
C ARG A 186 -19.49 -3.49 15.01
N VAL A 187 -20.37 -2.60 15.47
CA VAL A 187 -21.80 -2.66 15.14
C VAL A 187 -22.04 -2.15 13.72
N LEU A 188 -21.47 -0.99 13.39
CA LEU A 188 -21.68 -0.32 12.11
C LEU A 188 -21.07 -1.11 10.94
N SER A 189 -19.92 -1.78 11.13
CA SER A 189 -19.30 -2.57 10.07
C SER A 189 -20.20 -3.73 9.59
N ARG A 190 -21.03 -4.30 10.48
CA ARG A 190 -22.00 -5.34 10.14
C ARG A 190 -23.17 -4.84 9.29
N LEU A 191 -23.41 -3.53 9.28
CA LEU A 191 -24.49 -2.91 8.51
C LEU A 191 -24.07 -2.58 7.07
N VAL A 192 -22.76 -2.61 6.79
CA VAL A 192 -22.22 -2.36 5.46
C VAL A 192 -22.31 -3.64 4.63
N THR A 193 -22.83 -3.49 3.40
CA THR A 193 -22.88 -4.62 2.46
C THR A 193 -21.49 -4.84 1.88
N ARG A 194 -20.94 -6.05 2.05
CA ARG A 194 -19.69 -6.45 1.40
C ARG A 194 -19.89 -6.52 -0.11
N THR A 195 -18.90 -6.06 -0.87
CA THR A 195 -18.93 -6.09 -2.32
C THR A 195 -17.91 -7.10 -2.85
N PRO A 196 -18.07 -7.62 -4.09
CA PRO A 196 -17.06 -8.48 -4.71
C PRO A 196 -15.66 -7.84 -4.80
N ALA A 197 -15.59 -6.50 -4.81
CA ALA A 197 -14.34 -5.74 -4.85
C ALA A 197 -13.58 -5.67 -3.52
N GLY A 198 -14.14 -6.18 -2.41
CA GLY A 198 -13.45 -6.20 -1.11
C GLY A 198 -14.37 -6.05 0.10
N ILE A 199 -13.78 -6.24 1.29
CA ILE A 199 -14.46 -6.13 2.59
C ILE A 199 -14.81 -4.66 2.89
N GLY A 200 -13.95 -3.71 2.47
CA GLY A 200 -14.15 -2.27 2.65
C GLY A 200 -14.45 -1.92 4.12
N LEU A 201 -15.47 -1.08 4.35
CA LEU A 201 -15.96 -0.74 5.70
C LEU A 201 -16.72 -1.87 6.41
N GLY A 202 -16.82 -3.04 5.80
CA GLY A 202 -17.37 -4.25 6.42
C GLY A 202 -16.46 -4.89 7.46
N ASP A 203 -15.25 -4.37 7.64
CA ASP A 203 -14.30 -4.75 8.69
C ASP A 203 -14.33 -3.73 9.85
N PRO A 204 -14.31 -4.16 11.13
CA PRO A 204 -14.29 -3.22 12.26
C PRO A 204 -13.08 -2.27 12.29
N THR A 205 -11.92 -2.70 11.79
CA THR A 205 -10.68 -1.89 11.72
C THR A 205 -10.87 -0.74 10.75
N THR A 206 -11.29 -1.03 9.52
CA THR A 206 -11.54 -0.01 8.49
C THR A 206 -12.71 0.91 8.87
N MET A 207 -13.76 0.38 9.51
CA MET A 207 -14.85 1.21 10.05
C MET A 207 -14.35 2.14 11.17
N GLN A 208 -13.43 1.68 12.02
CA GLN A 208 -12.84 2.52 13.05
C GLN A 208 -12.00 3.66 12.45
N LEU A 209 -11.21 3.37 11.42
CA LEU A 209 -10.48 4.40 10.66
C LEU A 209 -11.44 5.39 9.99
N ALA A 210 -12.54 4.92 9.41
CA ALA A 210 -13.58 5.78 8.84
C ALA A 210 -14.23 6.69 9.88
N ILE A 211 -14.48 6.19 11.09
CA ILE A 211 -14.98 6.99 12.22
C ILE A 211 -13.96 8.04 12.66
N GLN A 212 -12.66 7.74 12.64
CA GLN A 212 -11.62 8.70 12.97
C GLN A 212 -11.50 9.79 11.90
N GLU A 213 -11.62 9.43 10.62
CA GLU A 213 -11.49 10.35 9.49
C GLU A 213 -12.72 11.27 9.35
N ALA A 214 -13.94 10.70 9.41
CA ALA A 214 -15.18 11.42 9.13
C ALA A 214 -15.99 11.81 10.37
N GLY A 215 -15.67 11.24 11.52
CA GLY A 215 -16.43 11.38 12.76
C GLY A 215 -17.61 10.41 12.85
N LEU A 216 -17.86 9.91 14.06
CA LEU A 216 -18.96 8.98 14.35
C LEU A 216 -20.35 9.52 13.93
N PRO A 217 -20.72 10.80 14.19
CA PRO A 217 -22.04 11.30 13.81
C PRO A 217 -22.30 11.21 12.29
N ARG A 218 -21.28 11.51 11.48
CA ARG A 218 -21.36 11.44 10.02
C ARG A 218 -21.51 10.01 9.55
N ILE A 219 -20.73 9.07 10.10
CA ILE A 219 -20.84 7.64 9.77
C ILE A 219 -22.24 7.10 10.11
N VAL A 220 -22.79 7.45 11.27
CA VAL A 220 -24.14 7.02 11.68
C VAL A 220 -25.21 7.58 10.74
N LEU A 221 -25.12 8.87 10.38
CA LEU A 221 -26.03 9.49 9.42
C LEU A 221 -25.95 8.80 8.05
N SER A 222 -24.74 8.53 7.57
CA SER A 222 -24.51 7.80 6.32
C SER A 222 -25.07 6.38 6.37
N ALA A 223 -24.93 5.68 7.49
CA ALA A 223 -25.52 4.36 7.70
C ALA A 223 -27.05 4.40 7.64
N ALA A 224 -27.67 5.36 8.31
CA ALA A 224 -29.12 5.57 8.27
C ALA A 224 -29.62 5.91 6.85
N ALA A 225 -28.93 6.80 6.15
CA ALA A 225 -29.24 7.15 4.77
C ALA A 225 -29.07 5.95 3.81
N GLY A 226 -28.02 5.15 4.02
CA GLY A 226 -27.80 3.89 3.30
C GLY A 226 -28.94 2.89 3.49
N ALA A 227 -29.41 2.72 4.72
CA ALA A 227 -30.54 1.84 5.03
C ALA A 227 -31.84 2.34 4.38
N ALA A 228 -32.15 3.64 4.46
CA ALA A 228 -33.30 4.23 3.79
C ALA A 228 -33.23 4.10 2.26
N GLY A 229 -32.03 4.31 1.70
CA GLY A 229 -31.75 4.10 0.28
C GLY A 229 -32.06 2.66 -0.17
N LYS A 230 -31.65 1.66 0.63
CA LYS A 230 -31.93 0.25 0.36
C LYS A 230 -33.44 -0.05 0.31
N VAL A 231 -34.22 0.53 1.23
CA VAL A 231 -35.69 0.43 1.21
C VAL A 231 -36.28 1.06 -0.05
N ALA A 232 -35.70 2.16 -0.52
CA ALA A 232 -36.11 2.85 -1.76
C ALA A 232 -35.51 2.24 -3.05
N GLY A 233 -34.86 1.07 -2.99
CA GLY A 233 -34.22 0.43 -4.15
C GLY A 233 -32.96 1.14 -4.68
N LYS A 234 -32.44 2.14 -3.96
CA LYS A 234 -31.23 2.90 -4.33
C LYS A 234 -30.00 2.30 -3.67
N ARG A 235 -29.00 1.92 -4.48
CA ARG A 235 -27.70 1.42 -4.00
C ARG A 235 -26.69 2.56 -3.86
N GLY A 236 -25.72 2.41 -2.96
CA GLY A 236 -24.58 3.34 -2.83
C GLY A 236 -24.86 4.62 -2.04
N VAL A 237 -26.06 4.82 -1.50
CA VAL A 237 -26.44 6.06 -0.76
C VAL A 237 -25.51 6.35 0.43
N PHE A 238 -25.04 5.31 1.12
CA PHE A 238 -24.06 5.45 2.20
C PHE A 238 -22.81 6.23 1.75
N TYR A 239 -22.22 5.83 0.62
CA TYR A 239 -20.96 6.39 0.13
C TYR A 239 -21.14 7.82 -0.39
N ASN A 240 -22.31 8.15 -0.94
CA ASN A 240 -22.64 9.52 -1.37
C ASN A 240 -22.69 10.49 -0.17
N VAL A 241 -23.19 10.04 0.98
CA VAL A 241 -23.34 10.89 2.17
C VAL A 241 -22.03 10.98 2.95
N VAL A 242 -21.29 9.87 3.06
CA VAL A 242 -20.05 9.85 3.84
C VAL A 242 -18.95 10.67 3.16
N GLY A 243 -18.89 10.70 1.82
CA GLY A 243 -17.90 11.45 1.04
C GLY A 243 -16.76 10.58 0.47
N GLY A 244 -15.94 11.18 -0.40
CA GLY A 244 -14.94 10.49 -1.23
C GLY A 244 -13.82 9.80 -0.43
N ASN A 245 -13.23 10.49 0.56
CA ASN A 245 -12.09 9.96 1.31
C ASN A 245 -12.41 8.65 2.06
N VAL A 246 -13.60 8.52 2.62
CA VAL A 246 -13.99 7.30 3.35
C VAL A 246 -14.27 6.12 2.41
N ARG A 247 -14.67 6.38 1.16
CA ARG A 247 -14.86 5.32 0.16
C ARG A 247 -13.54 4.69 -0.28
N ALA A 248 -12.44 5.45 -0.23
CA ALA A 248 -11.11 5.00 -0.63
C ALA A 248 -10.31 4.34 0.51
N ILE A 249 -10.94 4.09 1.66
CA ILE A 249 -10.30 3.34 2.75
C ILE A 249 -10.19 1.88 2.33
N ASP A 250 -8.95 1.39 2.32
CA ASP A 250 -8.63 0.01 1.99
C ASP A 250 -8.38 -0.82 3.25
N GLY A 251 -8.82 -2.07 3.21
CA GLY A 251 -8.76 -2.99 4.35
C GLY A 251 -7.85 -4.18 4.07
N PRO A 252 -7.55 -4.97 5.11
CA PRO A 252 -6.76 -6.19 4.95
C PRO A 252 -7.47 -7.16 3.99
N THR A 253 -6.76 -7.58 2.96
CA THR A 253 -7.19 -8.59 1.99
C THR A 253 -6.36 -9.86 2.19
N THR A 254 -7.00 -10.94 2.64
CA THR A 254 -6.31 -12.19 3.02
C THR A 254 -5.51 -12.84 1.89
N TYR A 255 -5.79 -12.50 0.63
CA TYR A 255 -5.10 -13.00 -0.57
C TYR A 255 -3.98 -12.06 -1.07
N SER A 256 -3.78 -10.89 -0.45
CA SER A 256 -2.70 -9.99 -0.83
C SER A 256 -1.36 -10.41 -0.22
N THR A 257 -0.27 -9.91 -0.77
CA THR A 257 1.06 -10.12 -0.20
C THR A 257 1.25 -9.29 1.07
N PHE A 258 2.09 -9.78 1.98
CA PHE A 258 2.51 -9.01 3.15
C PHE A 258 3.26 -7.73 2.71
N PRO A 259 3.02 -6.57 3.37
CA PRO A 259 2.15 -6.32 4.52
C PRO A 259 0.69 -5.97 4.19
N ALA A 260 0.32 -5.86 2.92
CA ALA A 260 -1.00 -5.39 2.50
C ALA A 260 -2.15 -6.25 3.06
N ASN A 261 -1.94 -7.56 3.21
CA ASN A 261 -2.93 -8.49 3.77
C ASN A 261 -3.30 -8.25 5.23
N VAL A 262 -2.47 -7.52 5.99
CA VAL A 262 -2.66 -7.26 7.43
C VAL A 262 -2.66 -5.76 7.76
N SER A 263 -2.77 -4.91 6.75
CA SER A 263 -2.84 -3.46 6.90
C SER A 263 -4.16 -2.89 6.43
N ALA A 264 -4.61 -1.82 7.08
CA ALA A 264 -5.69 -0.96 6.63
C ALA A 264 -5.13 0.45 6.41
N LYS A 265 -5.60 1.13 5.37
CA LYS A 265 -5.01 2.39 4.91
C LYS A 265 -6.08 3.42 4.60
N LEU A 266 -5.88 4.64 5.08
CA LEU A 266 -6.65 5.81 4.68
C LEU A 266 -6.03 6.40 3.40
N PRO A 267 -6.83 6.97 2.48
CA PRO A 267 -6.26 7.70 1.35
C PRO A 267 -5.46 8.92 1.83
N PRO A 268 -4.55 9.48 1.01
CA PRO A 268 -3.79 10.67 1.30
C PRO A 268 -4.66 11.82 1.79
N ALA A 269 -4.17 12.53 2.80
CA ALA A 269 -4.71 13.81 3.20
C ALA A 269 -4.27 14.87 2.19
N GLU A 270 -5.22 15.72 1.78
CA GLU A 270 -4.98 16.89 0.90
C GLU A 270 -4.11 16.56 -0.34
N PRO A 271 -4.48 15.57 -1.18
CA PRO A 271 -3.63 15.12 -2.30
C PRO A 271 -3.31 16.22 -3.32
N ASP A 272 -4.20 17.20 -3.53
CA ASP A 272 -3.90 18.38 -4.38
C ASP A 272 -2.77 19.24 -3.80
N ARG A 273 -2.77 19.42 -2.47
CA ARG A 273 -1.72 20.16 -1.78
C ARG A 273 -0.40 19.41 -1.85
N VAL A 274 -0.41 18.09 -1.63
CA VAL A 274 0.78 17.25 -1.79
C VAL A 274 1.34 17.39 -3.21
N ALA A 275 0.49 17.32 -4.24
CA ALA A 275 0.91 17.51 -5.62
C ALA A 275 1.57 18.89 -5.83
N ALA A 276 0.99 19.96 -5.29
CA ALA A 276 1.56 21.31 -5.39
C ALA A 276 2.91 21.45 -4.66
N GLU A 277 3.05 20.87 -3.47
CA GLU A 277 4.30 20.87 -2.70
C GLU A 277 5.40 20.08 -3.45
N VAL A 278 5.08 18.92 -4.01
CA VAL A 278 6.01 18.12 -4.82
C VAL A 278 6.39 18.85 -6.12
N SER A 279 5.44 19.49 -6.80
CA SER A 279 5.74 20.32 -7.97
C SER A 279 6.72 21.44 -7.64
N ALA A 280 6.52 22.13 -6.51
CA ALA A 280 7.42 23.19 -6.05
C ALA A 280 8.82 22.65 -5.73
N MET A 281 8.88 21.48 -5.08
CA MET A 281 10.13 20.78 -4.80
C MET A 281 10.89 20.45 -6.09
N ILE A 282 10.23 19.87 -7.10
CA ILE A 282 10.85 19.51 -8.39
C ILE A 282 11.37 20.74 -9.12
N ARG A 283 10.63 21.85 -9.11
CA ARG A 283 11.09 23.13 -9.69
C ARG A 283 12.37 23.64 -9.01
N ALA A 284 12.58 23.29 -7.75
CA ALA A 284 13.77 23.61 -6.98
C ALA A 284 14.82 22.46 -6.91
N ALA A 285 14.60 21.32 -7.57
CA ALA A 285 15.52 20.18 -7.59
C ALA A 285 16.77 20.47 -8.42
N ASP A 286 17.89 19.80 -8.17
CA ASP A 286 19.08 19.89 -9.01
C ASP A 286 18.98 18.98 -10.24
N ILE A 287 18.03 19.31 -11.12
CA ILE A 287 17.78 18.62 -12.40
C ILE A 287 18.11 19.54 -13.57
N PRO A 288 18.34 19.01 -14.79
CA PRO A 288 18.67 19.80 -15.95
C PRO A 288 17.68 20.94 -16.22
N ALA A 289 18.19 22.10 -16.66
CA ALA A 289 17.38 23.29 -16.89
C ALA A 289 16.25 23.06 -17.92
N TRP A 290 16.52 22.26 -18.95
CA TRP A 290 15.53 21.88 -19.96
C TRP A 290 14.37 21.09 -19.34
N ALA A 291 14.66 20.17 -18.43
CA ALA A 291 13.65 19.38 -17.75
C ALA A 291 12.76 20.24 -16.84
N LYS A 292 13.34 21.22 -16.14
CA LYS A 292 12.55 22.19 -15.36
C LYS A 292 11.62 23.03 -16.22
N ALA A 293 12.09 23.44 -17.40
CA ALA A 293 11.34 24.28 -18.33
C ALA A 293 10.12 23.55 -18.92
N SER A 294 10.23 22.24 -19.19
CA SER A 294 9.16 21.40 -19.72
C SER A 294 8.32 20.68 -18.64
N PHE A 295 8.60 20.90 -17.36
CA PHE A 295 7.85 20.28 -16.26
C PHE A 295 6.43 20.84 -16.13
N ALA A 296 5.45 19.98 -16.43
CA ALA A 296 4.02 20.30 -16.47
C ALA A 296 3.30 20.09 -15.13
N GLY A 297 3.96 19.51 -14.12
CA GLY A 297 3.44 19.39 -12.75
C GLY A 297 3.33 17.94 -12.25
N THR A 298 2.82 17.80 -11.03
CA THR A 298 2.70 16.51 -10.34
C THR A 298 1.25 16.02 -10.24
N VAL A 299 1.08 14.70 -10.23
CA VAL A 299 -0.17 14.02 -9.92
C VAL A 299 0.05 12.98 -8.81
N VAL A 300 -0.86 12.95 -7.84
CA VAL A 300 -1.00 11.84 -6.89
C VAL A 300 -1.97 10.82 -7.49
N MET A 301 -1.46 9.64 -7.83
CA MET A 301 -2.18 8.62 -8.60
C MET A 301 -2.40 7.37 -7.75
N ASP A 302 -3.64 6.90 -7.70
CA ASP A 302 -3.94 5.53 -7.29
C ASP A 302 -4.13 4.70 -8.56
N ALA A 303 -3.18 3.83 -8.89
CA ALA A 303 -3.22 3.00 -10.09
C ALA A 303 -2.95 1.53 -9.75
N ASN A 304 -3.79 0.66 -10.31
CA ASN A 304 -3.63 -0.79 -10.28
C ASN A 304 -4.15 -1.42 -11.57
N ASP A 305 -4.01 -2.74 -11.70
CA ASP A 305 -4.39 -3.46 -12.91
C ASP A 305 -5.92 -3.52 -13.13
N ILE A 306 -6.73 -3.05 -12.17
CA ILE A 306 -8.21 -3.03 -12.21
C ILE A 306 -8.74 -1.60 -12.44
N GLY A 307 -8.06 -0.58 -11.92
CA GLY A 307 -8.52 0.80 -11.99
C GLY A 307 -7.42 1.82 -11.69
N ARG A 308 -7.70 3.06 -12.07
CA ARG A 308 -6.79 4.19 -11.88
C ARG A 308 -7.58 5.46 -11.58
N ASN A 309 -7.13 6.25 -10.61
CA ASN A 309 -7.77 7.50 -10.20
C ASN A 309 -6.69 8.54 -9.87
N ALA A 310 -6.79 9.71 -10.48
CA ALA A 310 -6.01 10.87 -10.06
C ALA A 310 -6.66 11.47 -8.82
N LEU A 311 -6.01 11.33 -7.66
CA LEU A 311 -6.56 11.78 -6.38
C LEU A 311 -6.30 13.27 -6.11
N GLY A 312 -5.19 13.79 -6.62
CA GLY A 312 -4.87 15.21 -6.58
C GLY A 312 -3.84 15.58 -7.62
N LYS A 313 -3.84 16.83 -8.08
CA LYS A 313 -2.96 17.28 -9.16
C LYS A 313 -2.61 18.76 -9.08
N ASP A 314 -1.39 19.06 -9.48
CA ASP A 314 -0.90 20.43 -9.72
C ASP A 314 -0.47 20.56 -11.19
N THR A 315 -1.41 20.26 -12.09
CA THR A 315 -1.22 20.38 -13.54
C THR A 315 -2.53 20.80 -14.22
N ALA A 316 -2.38 21.45 -15.38
CA ALA A 316 -3.50 21.80 -16.26
C ALA A 316 -4.16 20.58 -16.93
N ALA A 317 -3.46 19.45 -17.04
CA ALA A 317 -4.02 18.21 -17.61
C ALA A 317 -5.27 17.77 -16.82
N SER A 318 -6.30 17.28 -17.52
CA SER A 318 -7.49 16.75 -16.85
C SER A 318 -7.16 15.44 -16.13
N ALA A 319 -7.92 15.11 -15.09
CA ALA A 319 -7.80 13.81 -14.40
C ALA A 319 -7.95 12.65 -15.39
N ALA A 320 -8.90 12.73 -16.31
CA ALA A 320 -9.13 11.72 -17.34
C ALA A 320 -7.91 11.48 -18.24
N VAL A 321 -7.19 12.54 -18.64
CA VAL A 321 -5.96 12.40 -19.45
C VAL A 321 -4.85 11.75 -18.62
N LEU A 322 -4.66 12.18 -17.37
CA LEU A 322 -3.65 11.61 -16.49
C LEU A 322 -3.92 10.13 -16.19
N GLU A 323 -5.18 9.77 -15.97
CA GLU A 323 -5.64 8.39 -15.77
C GLU A 323 -5.51 7.55 -17.03
N ALA A 324 -5.81 8.10 -18.21
CA ALA A 324 -5.66 7.42 -19.49
C ALA A 324 -4.20 7.08 -19.80
N ALA A 325 -3.25 7.91 -19.37
CA ALA A 325 -1.83 7.61 -19.48
C ALA A 325 -1.40 6.38 -18.65
N PHE A 326 -2.16 5.98 -17.62
CA PHE A 326 -1.88 4.80 -16.78
C PHE A 326 -2.74 3.58 -17.14
N ALA A 327 -3.28 3.51 -18.37
CA ALA A 327 -4.35 2.57 -18.66
C ALA A 327 -4.01 1.08 -18.52
N ASP A 328 -2.76 0.72 -18.78
CA ASP A 328 -2.16 -0.61 -18.64
C ASP A 328 -1.32 -0.74 -17.35
N ASN A 329 -1.33 0.28 -16.50
CA ASN A 329 -0.56 0.41 -15.27
C ASN A 329 0.96 0.12 -15.46
N PRO A 330 1.77 1.13 -15.82
CA PRO A 330 3.22 0.96 -16.00
C PRO A 330 3.98 0.69 -14.69
N LEU A 331 3.38 0.99 -13.53
CA LEU A 331 3.99 0.83 -12.21
C LEU A 331 4.06 -0.63 -11.74
N GLY A 332 3.39 -1.57 -12.43
CA GLY A 332 3.22 -2.93 -11.93
C GLY A 332 2.33 -2.99 -10.68
N GLN A 333 2.17 -4.17 -10.10
CA GLN A 333 1.33 -4.40 -8.89
C GLN A 333 1.97 -5.38 -7.89
N GLY A 334 3.07 -6.00 -8.24
CA GLY A 334 3.75 -7.00 -7.43
C GLY A 334 4.90 -6.39 -6.64
N ARG A 335 6.12 -6.86 -6.95
CA ARG A 335 7.35 -6.62 -6.19
C ARG A 335 8.32 -5.68 -6.91
N GLU A 336 7.85 -5.01 -7.96
CA GLU A 336 8.63 -4.13 -8.83
C GLU A 336 9.21 -2.94 -8.06
N ARG A 337 8.50 -2.47 -7.01
CA ARG A 337 8.86 -1.30 -6.19
C ARG A 337 8.99 -0.02 -7.01
N THR A 338 8.06 0.19 -7.94
CA THR A 338 8.04 1.41 -8.76
C THR A 338 6.83 2.30 -8.43
N PRO A 339 6.79 2.96 -7.26
CA PRO A 339 5.66 3.81 -6.86
C PRO A 339 5.64 5.17 -7.56
N LEU A 340 6.64 5.51 -8.38
CA LEU A 340 6.73 6.79 -9.09
C LEU A 340 6.80 6.56 -10.60
N ALA A 341 6.41 7.57 -11.37
CA ALA A 341 6.74 7.60 -12.78
C ALA A 341 6.97 9.01 -13.32
N VAL A 342 7.91 9.13 -14.27
CA VAL A 342 8.05 10.30 -15.13
C VAL A 342 7.27 10.04 -16.41
N VAL A 343 6.28 10.89 -16.70
CA VAL A 343 5.32 10.69 -17.79
C VAL A 343 5.46 11.79 -18.81
N VAL A 344 6.06 11.46 -19.94
CA VAL A 344 6.45 12.37 -21.00
C VAL A 344 5.43 12.31 -22.13
N ARG A 345 5.02 13.47 -22.63
CA ARG A 345 4.18 13.55 -23.82
C ARG A 345 5.08 13.62 -25.05
N MET A 346 4.97 12.62 -25.94
CA MET A 346 5.91 12.40 -27.04
C MET A 346 5.47 13.05 -28.37
N ASP A 347 4.63 14.09 -28.30
CA ASP A 347 4.00 14.74 -29.46
C ASP A 347 4.80 15.90 -30.05
#